data_AF-Q1JVT4-F1
#
_entry.id   AF-Q1JVT4-F1
#
_cell.length_a   1.000
_cell.length_b   1.000
_cell.length_c   1.000
_cell.angle_alpha   90.00
_cell.angle_beta   90.00
_cell.angle_gamma   90.00
#
_symmetry.space_group_name_H-M   'P 1'
#
loop_
_entity.id
_entity.type
_entity.pdbx_description
1 polymer ?
#
loop_
_entity_poly.entity_id
_entity_poly.type
_entity_poly.pdbx_seq_one_letter_code
_entity_poly.pdbx_strand_id
1 'polypeptide(L)'
;MTRLAERSPDHRDLAVLVDGCSDCGACLRQCAFLKRYGSPAAIQQLYEQDSQQGKLAFSCSLCGLCNVVCPAELPLDQYFLSMRRHYIVEHPEHLKKYGGLRFYESIGTSKAFSHYALPANCTSVFFPGCALTGSRPERTWELYQHLRSEQPSLGLVLDCCTKPSHDLGDVDRFNEKFFPLRAFLENNGVNTVITACPNCYQVFKRYAPEMNCRSVYEVLDTTILPSRPDTTGTITIHDPCVSRGEPHVHEAVRSLIDKVGLECQEMKNTRKTALCCGEGGCVMAEDKELALSWRQRRADQADQRLVVSYCAGCVDALRPEASASHVLDIVFDPLTALDRKQKSPGSLKRYMNRLQLKKRARKQIACRVRGDRRMTTTEQKKKSRLGQVIVLALLIAAIVTLKMTGAADYLQPEKLRDWIAGTGFWAPLIFMVLYTAAPALFLPGLPLTILGGILFGPFWGVVYTITGATAGACVAFLVARYLGRDWIRSKLTAPRWQKLDEDVARNGWKVVAFTRLIPLFPFNLLNYAFGLTNIRFSHYALTSFICMLPATIAFISLSSSLGELIKGQVSKEFIIGIILVVALSLLPMWWKKRQGKRREEQ
;
A
#
# COMPACT_ATOMS: atom_id res chain seq x y z
N MET A 1 -22.88 16.58 -4.63
CA MET A 1 -22.34 16.42 -3.27
C MET A 1 -20.81 16.27 -3.23
N THR A 2 -20.06 16.83 -4.18
CA THR A 2 -18.63 16.50 -4.44
C THR A 2 -17.62 17.62 -4.11
N ARG A 3 -18.04 18.71 -3.46
CA ARG A 3 -17.22 19.95 -3.36
C ARG A 3 -16.12 19.96 -2.30
N LEU A 4 -16.00 18.95 -1.42
CA LEU A 4 -15.04 18.94 -0.30
C LEU A 4 -13.91 17.92 -0.42
N ALA A 5 -13.87 17.11 -1.50
CA ALA A 5 -12.75 16.19 -1.70
C ALA A 5 -11.45 16.98 -1.90
N GLU A 6 -10.38 16.59 -1.23
CA GLU A 6 -9.10 17.26 -1.39
C GLU A 6 -8.61 17.10 -2.83
N ARG A 7 -8.17 18.20 -3.43
CA ARG A 7 -7.49 18.19 -4.72
C ARG A 7 -5.99 18.16 -4.50
N SER A 8 -5.27 17.54 -5.43
CA SER A 8 -3.82 17.67 -5.48
C SER A 8 -3.46 19.10 -5.92
N PRO A 9 -2.56 19.81 -5.19
CA PRO A 9 -2.15 21.16 -5.54
C PRO A 9 -1.25 21.19 -6.81
N ASP A 10 -1.28 22.31 -7.53
CA ASP A 10 -0.36 22.68 -8.63
C ASP A 10 0.93 23.26 -8.03
N HIS A 11 2.10 23.07 -8.66
CA HIS A 11 3.35 23.68 -8.23
C HIS A 11 3.24 25.21 -8.05
N ARG A 12 2.44 25.86 -8.90
CA ARG A 12 2.18 27.32 -8.83
C ARG A 12 1.50 27.73 -7.53
N ASP A 13 0.84 26.81 -6.83
CA ASP A 13 0.19 27.07 -5.54
C ASP A 13 1.21 27.20 -4.39
N LEU A 14 2.43 26.66 -4.54
CA LEU A 14 3.45 26.68 -3.47
C LEU A 14 4.01 28.09 -3.24
N ALA A 15 4.39 28.78 -4.31
CA ALA A 15 4.97 30.11 -4.24
C ALA A 15 4.01 31.12 -3.59
N VAL A 16 2.71 31.00 -3.87
CA VAL A 16 1.65 31.85 -3.30
C VAL A 16 1.57 31.70 -1.77
N LEU A 17 1.80 30.50 -1.22
CA LEU A 17 1.70 30.24 0.22
C LEU A 17 2.86 30.84 1.05
N VAL A 18 3.94 31.24 0.38
CA VAL A 18 5.10 31.93 0.99
C VAL A 18 5.28 33.35 0.46
N ASP A 19 4.38 33.83 -0.39
CA ASP A 19 4.37 35.21 -0.85
C ASP A 19 4.19 36.15 0.35
N GLY A 20 4.96 37.24 0.38
CA GLY A 20 5.04 38.13 1.54
C GLY A 20 5.99 37.68 2.66
N CYS A 21 6.74 36.58 2.50
CA CYS A 21 7.78 36.21 3.46
C CYS A 21 8.97 37.21 3.38
N SER A 22 9.17 37.98 4.45
CA SER A 22 10.24 38.99 4.56
C SER A 22 11.59 38.44 5.03
N ASP A 23 11.73 37.12 5.13
CA ASP A 23 12.93 36.45 5.64
C ASP A 23 13.39 36.92 7.05
N CYS A 24 12.46 37.38 7.88
CA CYS A 24 12.76 37.99 9.20
C CYS A 24 13.33 37.03 10.27
N GLY A 25 13.45 35.72 9.99
CA GLY A 25 14.03 34.74 10.91
C GLY A 25 13.17 34.36 12.14
N ALA A 26 11.97 34.91 12.31
CA ALA A 26 11.15 34.69 13.51
C ALA A 26 10.81 33.21 13.75
N CYS A 27 10.44 32.49 12.69
CA CYS A 27 10.12 31.06 12.72
C CYS A 27 11.37 30.18 12.92
N LEU A 28 12.55 30.62 12.47
CA LEU A 28 13.81 29.90 12.65
C LEU A 28 14.19 29.82 14.13
N ARG A 29 13.97 30.88 14.93
CA ARG A 29 14.36 30.89 16.35
C ARG A 29 13.79 29.72 17.15
N GLN A 30 12.57 29.29 16.84
CA GLN A 30 11.86 28.25 17.60
C GLN A 30 11.80 26.88 16.90
N CYS A 31 11.95 26.83 15.57
CA CYS A 31 11.77 25.61 14.77
C CYS A 31 13.09 24.92 14.41
N ALA A 32 13.33 23.70 14.91
CA ALA A 32 14.55 22.94 14.60
C ALA A 32 14.70 22.63 13.10
N PHE A 33 13.57 22.40 12.41
CA PHE A 33 13.56 22.16 10.96
C PHE A 33 14.03 23.39 10.18
N LEU A 34 13.46 24.56 10.47
CA LEU A 34 13.82 25.80 9.77
C LEU A 34 15.23 26.28 10.13
N LYS A 35 15.73 25.99 11.34
CA LYS A 35 17.16 26.24 11.65
C LYS A 35 18.10 25.44 10.75
N ARG A 36 17.70 24.21 10.38
CA ARG A 36 18.51 23.30 9.56
C ARG A 36 18.44 23.64 8.07
N TYR A 37 17.24 23.95 7.58
CA TYR A 37 16.99 24.09 6.14
C TYR A 37 16.80 25.53 5.66
N GLY A 38 16.79 26.51 6.56
CA GLY A 38 16.58 27.92 6.24
C GLY A 38 15.13 28.38 6.38
N SER A 39 14.88 29.62 6.00
CA SER A 39 13.55 30.21 6.03
C SER A 39 12.62 29.64 4.97
N PRO A 40 11.29 29.84 5.08
CA PRO A 40 10.36 29.40 4.05
C PRO A 40 10.69 29.95 2.65
N ALA A 41 11.17 31.19 2.55
CA ALA A 41 11.58 31.79 1.27
C ALA A 41 12.83 31.09 0.70
N ALA A 42 13.83 30.83 1.54
CA ALA A 42 15.03 30.08 1.14
C ALA A 42 14.67 28.63 0.73
N ILE A 43 13.78 27.98 1.48
CA ILE A 43 13.30 26.63 1.17
C ILE A 43 12.58 26.59 -0.17
N GLN A 44 11.77 27.61 -0.52
CA GLN A 44 11.11 27.67 -1.83
C GLN A 44 12.13 27.66 -2.98
N GLN A 45 13.18 28.47 -2.87
CA GLN A 45 14.24 28.53 -3.88
C GLN A 45 15.04 27.22 -3.95
N LEU A 46 15.37 26.64 -2.79
CA LEU A 46 16.08 25.37 -2.71
C LEU A 46 15.25 24.21 -3.29
N TYR A 47 13.95 24.16 -3.00
CA TYR A 47 13.10 23.05 -3.42
C TYR A 47 13.05 22.91 -4.94
N GLU A 48 13.05 24.01 -5.69
CA GLU A 48 13.08 23.98 -7.17
C GLU A 48 14.40 23.43 -7.74
N GLN A 49 15.49 23.47 -6.97
CA GLN A 49 16.85 23.17 -7.43
C GLN A 49 17.45 21.89 -6.78
N ASP A 50 16.87 21.40 -5.69
CA ASP A 50 17.48 20.36 -4.86
C ASP A 50 17.20 18.94 -5.37
N SER A 51 18.27 18.14 -5.50
CA SER A 51 18.17 16.70 -5.78
C SER A 51 17.54 15.89 -4.62
N GLN A 52 17.44 16.46 -3.41
CA GLN A 52 16.85 15.85 -2.21
C GLN A 52 15.50 16.46 -1.78
N GLN A 53 14.71 16.98 -2.72
CA GLN A 53 13.34 17.49 -2.50
C GLN A 53 12.50 16.63 -1.53
N GLY A 54 12.55 15.30 -1.66
CA GLY A 54 11.80 14.38 -0.78
C GLY A 54 12.20 14.46 0.68
N LYS A 55 13.50 14.53 0.98
CA LYS A 55 13.96 14.67 2.37
C LYS A 55 13.51 16.01 2.94
N LEU A 56 13.67 17.09 2.18
CA LEU A 56 13.26 18.43 2.58
C LEU A 56 11.76 18.52 2.90
N ALA A 57 10.90 18.02 2.01
CA ALA A 57 9.44 18.07 2.18
C ALA A 57 8.96 17.25 3.40
N PHE A 58 9.61 16.13 3.71
CA PHE A 58 9.17 15.19 4.73
C PHE A 58 9.86 15.34 6.10
N SER A 59 10.88 16.20 6.23
CA SER A 59 11.51 16.53 7.51
C SER A 59 10.69 17.51 8.38
N CYS A 60 9.74 18.27 7.80
CA CYS A 60 8.88 19.18 8.58
C CYS A 60 7.82 18.41 9.40
N SER A 61 7.66 18.68 10.71
CA SER A 61 6.65 17.98 11.54
C SER A 61 5.20 18.45 11.34
N LEU A 62 4.94 19.40 10.45
CA LEU A 62 3.61 20.00 10.21
C LEU A 62 2.94 20.49 11.52
N CYS A 63 3.72 21.05 12.45
CA CYS A 63 3.24 21.39 13.80
C CYS A 63 2.60 22.79 13.91
N GLY A 64 2.64 23.58 12.84
CA GLY A 64 2.04 24.92 12.76
C GLY A 64 2.64 25.97 13.70
N LEU A 65 3.76 25.69 14.38
CA LEU A 65 4.40 26.70 15.24
C LEU A 65 4.87 27.91 14.41
N CYS A 66 5.34 27.66 13.20
CA CYS A 66 5.75 28.70 12.26
C CYS A 66 4.63 29.67 11.91
N ASN A 67 3.39 29.21 11.77
CA ASN A 67 2.24 30.09 11.51
C ASN A 67 2.04 31.11 12.64
N VAL A 68 2.13 30.64 13.89
CA VAL A 68 1.85 31.49 15.07
C VAL A 68 2.95 32.51 15.34
N VAL A 69 4.20 32.19 14.99
CA VAL A 69 5.34 33.10 15.25
C VAL A 69 5.71 33.93 14.01
N CYS A 70 5.01 33.74 12.89
CA CYS A 70 5.23 34.51 11.67
C CYS A 70 4.56 35.89 11.79
N PRO A 71 5.30 37.00 11.71
CA PRO A 71 4.70 38.34 11.77
C PRO A 71 3.77 38.65 10.58
N ALA A 72 3.97 37.97 9.45
CA ALA A 72 3.13 38.08 8.26
C ALA A 72 1.96 37.07 8.24
N GLU A 73 1.77 36.30 9.32
CA GLU A 73 0.67 35.34 9.48
C GLU A 73 0.53 34.31 8.36
N LEU A 74 1.66 33.96 7.72
CA LEU A 74 1.67 33.03 6.59
C LEU A 74 1.22 31.61 6.99
N PRO A 75 0.46 30.91 6.12
CA PRO A 75 -0.05 29.55 6.37
C PRO A 75 1.05 28.49 6.12
N LEU A 76 2.16 28.58 6.84
CA LEU A 76 3.38 27.83 6.55
C LEU A 76 3.25 26.31 6.75
N ASP A 77 2.37 25.84 7.63
CA ASP A 77 2.03 24.41 7.72
C ASP A 77 1.35 23.88 6.45
N GLN A 78 0.47 24.67 5.82
CA GLN A 78 -0.16 24.35 4.54
C GLN A 78 0.86 24.37 3.41
N TYR A 79 1.82 25.30 3.45
CA TYR A 79 2.95 25.31 2.52
C TYR A 79 3.72 23.98 2.57
N PHE A 80 4.20 23.57 3.75
CA PHE A 80 4.95 22.32 3.89
C PHE A 80 4.13 21.06 3.58
N LEU A 81 2.82 21.07 3.90
CA LEU A 81 1.93 19.98 3.50
C LEU A 81 1.74 19.92 1.97
N SER A 82 1.63 21.08 1.32
CA SER A 82 1.49 21.17 -0.13
C SER A 82 2.76 20.71 -0.84
N MET A 83 3.95 21.03 -0.31
CA MET A 83 5.22 20.49 -0.80
C MET A 83 5.23 18.95 -0.78
N ARG A 84 4.74 18.33 0.31
CA ARG A 84 4.63 16.87 0.40
C ARG A 84 3.68 16.30 -0.65
N ARG A 85 2.51 16.93 -0.84
CA ARG A 85 1.52 16.51 -1.83
C ARG A 85 2.09 16.58 -3.24
N HIS A 86 2.70 17.70 -3.60
CA HIS A 86 3.39 17.88 -4.87
C HIS A 86 4.40 16.75 -5.10
N TYR A 87 5.29 16.52 -4.13
CA TYR A 87 6.30 15.48 -4.21
C TYR A 87 5.71 14.07 -4.40
N ILE A 88 4.62 13.72 -3.69
CA ILE A 88 4.00 12.39 -3.81
C ILE A 88 3.34 12.15 -5.17
N VAL A 89 2.82 13.21 -5.81
CA VAL A 89 2.22 13.09 -7.15
C VAL A 89 3.27 12.64 -8.16
N GLU A 90 4.46 13.24 -8.10
CA GLU A 90 5.57 12.94 -9.00
C GLU A 90 6.32 11.66 -8.59
N HIS A 91 6.39 11.39 -7.29
CA HIS A 91 7.16 10.30 -6.69
C HIS A 91 6.33 9.41 -5.73
N PRO A 92 5.26 8.75 -6.21
CA PRO A 92 4.38 7.94 -5.37
C PRO A 92 5.11 6.76 -4.69
N GLU A 93 6.25 6.32 -5.22
CA GLU A 93 7.11 5.31 -4.60
C GLU A 93 7.73 5.75 -3.28
N HIS A 94 7.84 7.06 -3.02
CA HIS A 94 8.36 7.59 -1.75
C HIS A 94 7.51 7.11 -0.56
N LEU A 95 6.20 6.90 -0.76
CA LEU A 95 5.29 6.34 0.23
C LEU A 95 5.69 4.93 0.71
N LYS A 96 6.57 4.21 -0.01
CA LYS A 96 7.07 2.89 0.41
C LYS A 96 7.91 2.99 1.69
N LYS A 97 8.61 4.11 1.93
CA LYS A 97 9.39 4.38 3.15
C LYS A 97 8.51 4.38 4.40
N TYR A 98 7.24 4.75 4.24
CA TYR A 98 6.23 4.80 5.30
C TYR A 98 5.39 3.52 5.39
N GLY A 99 5.90 2.39 4.88
CA GLY A 99 5.18 1.13 4.80
C GLY A 99 4.58 0.66 6.13
N GLY A 100 5.32 0.81 7.24
CA GLY A 100 4.81 0.44 8.58
C GLY A 100 3.60 1.26 9.01
N LEU A 101 3.61 2.57 8.75
CA LEU A 101 2.51 3.47 9.07
C LEU A 101 1.31 3.24 8.15
N ARG A 102 1.54 3.09 6.85
CA ARG A 102 0.49 2.74 5.88
C ARG A 102 -0.12 1.38 6.18
N PHE A 103 0.67 0.42 6.67
CA PHE A 103 0.18 -0.87 7.14
C PHE A 103 -0.70 -0.74 8.39
N TYR A 104 -0.26 0.03 9.39
CA TYR A 104 -1.06 0.31 10.58
C TYR A 104 -2.42 0.93 10.23
N GLU A 105 -2.44 1.90 9.31
CA GLU A 105 -3.67 2.53 8.85
C GLU A 105 -4.54 1.57 8.01
N SER A 106 -3.94 0.77 7.12
CA SER A 106 -4.66 -0.25 6.33
C SER A 106 -5.32 -1.30 7.22
N ILE A 107 -4.63 -1.79 8.24
CA ILE A 107 -5.22 -2.69 9.24
C ILE A 107 -6.30 -1.93 10.00
N GLY A 108 -5.99 -0.71 10.44
CA GLY A 108 -6.89 0.08 11.26
C GLY A 108 -8.22 0.42 10.61
N THR A 109 -8.22 0.53 9.27
CA THR A 109 -9.42 0.76 8.44
C THR A 109 -10.03 -0.53 7.90
N SER A 110 -9.48 -1.71 8.19
CA SER A 110 -10.08 -2.98 7.73
C SER A 110 -11.36 -3.32 8.50
N LYS A 111 -12.23 -4.19 7.95
CA LYS A 111 -13.41 -4.72 8.71
C LYS A 111 -13.01 -5.48 9.97
N ALA A 112 -11.78 -5.97 10.12
CA ALA A 112 -11.39 -6.59 11.39
C ALA A 112 -11.37 -5.55 12.53
N PHE A 113 -10.95 -4.32 12.25
CA PHE A 113 -10.70 -3.29 13.26
C PHE A 113 -11.67 -2.11 13.25
N SER A 114 -12.37 -1.87 12.14
CA SER A 114 -13.43 -0.87 12.07
C SER A 114 -14.76 -1.40 12.60
N HIS A 115 -15.51 -0.58 13.32
CA HIS A 115 -16.86 -0.91 13.81
C HIS A 115 -17.65 0.35 14.13
N TYR A 116 -18.85 0.47 13.54
CA TYR A 116 -19.78 1.56 13.78
C TYR A 116 -21.02 1.00 14.47
N ALA A 117 -21.31 1.50 15.66
CA ALA A 117 -22.44 1.08 16.48
C ALA A 117 -23.33 2.30 16.72
N LEU A 118 -24.45 2.38 16.00
CA LEU A 118 -25.42 3.47 16.10
C LEU A 118 -26.72 2.95 16.75
N PRO A 119 -27.02 3.36 18.00
CA PRO A 119 -28.29 3.08 18.66
C PRO A 119 -29.50 3.69 17.95
N ALA A 120 -30.71 3.41 18.44
CA ALA A 120 -31.90 4.14 18.02
C ALA A 120 -31.76 5.62 18.42
N ASN A 121 -32.28 6.53 17.57
CA ASN A 121 -32.23 7.99 17.78
C ASN A 121 -30.80 8.56 17.97
N CYS A 122 -29.81 7.91 17.36
CA CYS A 122 -28.41 8.33 17.43
C CYS A 122 -28.16 9.56 16.54
N THR A 123 -27.90 10.71 17.18
CA THR A 123 -27.50 11.96 16.52
C THR A 123 -26.04 12.34 16.77
N SER A 124 -25.43 11.77 17.82
CA SER A 124 -24.04 11.98 18.21
C SER A 124 -23.27 10.66 18.24
N VAL A 125 -21.99 10.70 17.85
CA VAL A 125 -21.08 9.55 17.98
C VAL A 125 -19.81 9.92 18.73
N PHE A 126 -19.31 8.98 19.52
CA PHE A 126 -17.98 9.03 20.10
C PHE A 126 -16.96 8.36 19.17
N PHE A 127 -15.95 9.12 18.75
CA PHE A 127 -14.84 8.70 17.91
C PHE A 127 -13.51 8.80 18.70
N PRO A 128 -13.10 7.75 19.42
CA PRO A 128 -11.92 7.81 20.29
C PRO A 128 -10.58 7.91 19.53
N GLY A 129 -10.56 7.54 18.25
CA GLY A 129 -9.35 7.42 17.45
C GLY A 129 -8.62 6.08 17.62
N CYS A 130 -7.71 5.80 16.67
CA CYS A 130 -7.08 4.49 16.55
C CYS A 130 -5.94 4.23 17.56
N ALA A 131 -5.18 5.26 17.92
CA ALA A 131 -4.04 5.12 18.85
C ALA A 131 -4.52 4.96 20.30
N LEU A 132 -5.54 5.71 20.70
CA LEU A 132 -6.11 5.65 22.06
C LEU A 132 -6.72 4.26 22.32
N THR A 133 -7.54 3.76 21.39
CA THR A 133 -8.14 2.41 21.50
C THR A 133 -7.11 1.27 21.56
N GLY A 134 -5.94 1.45 20.94
CA GLY A 134 -4.86 0.47 21.01
C GLY A 134 -4.02 0.58 22.28
N SER A 135 -3.77 1.80 22.76
CA SER A 135 -2.94 2.01 23.94
C SER A 135 -3.71 1.86 25.26
N ARG A 136 -4.99 2.24 25.28
CA ARG A 136 -5.84 2.39 26.48
C ARG A 136 -7.26 1.88 26.22
N PRO A 137 -7.45 0.58 25.90
CA PRO A 137 -8.77 0.04 25.57
C PRO A 137 -9.77 0.17 26.73
N GLU A 138 -9.34 -0.08 27.97
CA GLU A 138 -10.22 0.00 29.15
C GLU A 138 -10.64 1.43 29.44
N ARG A 139 -9.70 2.40 29.49
CA ARG A 139 -10.04 3.82 29.66
C ARG A 139 -10.94 4.34 28.53
N THR A 140 -10.72 3.87 27.29
CA THR A 140 -11.61 4.22 26.17
C THR A 140 -13.04 3.71 26.40
N TRP A 141 -13.17 2.50 26.95
CA TRP A 141 -14.47 1.90 27.24
C TRP A 141 -15.18 2.59 28.40
N GLU A 142 -14.47 2.85 29.50
CA GLU A 142 -14.99 3.59 30.65
C GLU A 142 -15.45 5.00 30.27
N LEU A 143 -14.65 5.70 29.46
CA LEU A 143 -15.03 7.00 28.92
C LEU A 143 -16.31 6.91 28.08
N TYR A 144 -16.42 5.91 27.20
CA TYR A 144 -17.65 5.71 26.42
C TYR A 144 -18.86 5.42 27.32
N GLN A 145 -18.70 4.61 28.37
CA GLN A 145 -19.78 4.33 29.32
C GLN A 145 -20.21 5.59 30.07
N HIS A 146 -19.26 6.40 30.51
CA HIS A 146 -19.51 7.67 31.19
C HIS A 146 -20.26 8.65 30.27
N LEU A 147 -19.81 8.82 29.02
CA LEU A 147 -20.53 9.67 28.06
C LEU A 147 -21.95 9.13 27.76
N ARG A 148 -22.12 7.81 27.78
CA ARG A 148 -23.42 7.17 27.52
C ARG A 148 -24.38 7.25 28.70
N SER A 149 -23.91 7.39 29.94
CA SER A 149 -24.81 7.63 31.07
C SER A 149 -25.52 8.98 30.95
N GLU A 150 -24.82 9.98 30.38
CA GLU A 150 -25.39 11.30 30.07
C GLU A 150 -26.20 11.30 28.77
N GLN A 151 -25.73 10.60 27.73
CA GLN A 151 -26.41 10.49 26.44
C GLN A 151 -26.65 9.01 26.05
N PRO A 152 -27.81 8.42 26.43
CA PRO A 152 -28.09 6.99 26.18
C PRO A 152 -28.06 6.56 24.70
N SER A 153 -28.37 7.49 23.78
CA SER A 153 -28.37 7.28 22.33
C SER A 153 -27.01 7.48 21.65
N LEU A 154 -25.95 7.81 22.41
CA LEU A 154 -24.60 8.04 21.90
C LEU A 154 -24.08 6.79 21.17
N GLY A 155 -23.66 6.97 19.91
CA GLY A 155 -23.04 5.92 19.13
C GLY A 155 -21.54 5.79 19.40
N LEU A 156 -20.96 4.65 19.01
CA LEU A 156 -19.52 4.41 19.09
C LEU A 156 -18.96 4.09 17.70
N VAL A 157 -17.94 4.83 17.29
CA VAL A 157 -17.24 4.63 16.01
C VAL A 157 -15.78 4.30 16.28
N LEU A 158 -15.44 3.01 16.22
CA LEU A 158 -14.07 2.52 16.31
C LEU A 158 -13.47 2.52 14.91
N ASP A 159 -12.67 3.53 14.56
CA ASP A 159 -11.99 3.59 13.27
C ASP A 159 -10.77 4.53 13.28
N CYS A 160 -10.08 4.65 12.13
CA CYS A 160 -9.01 5.62 11.89
C CYS A 160 -9.52 6.85 11.13
N CYS A 161 -9.12 8.07 11.49
CA CYS A 161 -9.45 9.27 10.70
C CYS A 161 -8.58 9.43 9.44
N THR A 162 -7.62 8.51 9.21
CA THR A 162 -6.65 8.55 8.10
C THR A 162 -5.77 9.80 8.03
N LYS A 163 -5.58 10.48 9.18
CA LYS A 163 -4.61 11.57 9.34
C LYS A 163 -3.19 11.21 8.87
N PRO A 164 -2.66 10.00 9.10
CA PRO A 164 -1.35 9.62 8.57
C PRO A 164 -1.24 9.75 7.04
N SER A 165 -2.20 9.23 6.28
CA SER A 165 -2.19 9.38 4.82
C SER A 165 -2.31 10.84 4.39
N HIS A 166 -3.16 11.61 5.06
CA HIS A 166 -3.28 13.05 4.84
C HIS A 166 -1.94 13.77 5.02
N ASP A 167 -1.25 13.53 6.14
CA ASP A 167 0.01 14.20 6.46
C ASP A 167 1.19 13.74 5.58
N LEU A 168 1.09 12.54 5.00
CA LEU A 168 2.04 12.06 4.00
C LEU A 168 1.79 12.65 2.61
N GLY A 169 0.70 13.37 2.40
CA GLY A 169 0.30 13.85 1.07
C GLY A 169 -0.35 12.77 0.18
N ASP A 170 -0.73 11.61 0.73
CA ASP A 170 -1.46 10.54 0.03
C ASP A 170 -2.96 10.90 -0.03
N VAL A 171 -3.26 11.94 -0.81
CA VAL A 171 -4.58 12.59 -0.93
C VAL A 171 -5.64 11.59 -1.41
N ASP A 172 -5.30 10.75 -2.39
CA ASP A 172 -6.22 9.74 -2.93
C ASP A 172 -6.68 8.77 -1.85
N ARG A 173 -5.73 8.25 -1.06
CA ARG A 173 -6.06 7.31 0.02
C ARG A 173 -6.83 7.97 1.15
N PHE A 174 -6.49 9.21 1.51
CA PHE A 174 -7.27 9.97 2.48
C PHE A 174 -8.71 10.15 1.99
N ASN A 175 -8.88 10.59 0.74
CA ASN A 175 -10.19 10.81 0.14
C ASN A 175 -11.03 9.53 0.08
N GLU A 176 -10.43 8.43 -0.40
CA GLU A 176 -11.08 7.12 -0.54
C GLU A 176 -11.58 6.56 0.81
N LYS A 177 -10.90 6.88 1.91
CA LYS A 177 -11.22 6.32 3.23
C LYS A 177 -12.08 7.22 4.09
N PHE A 178 -11.81 8.53 4.11
CA PHE A 178 -12.44 9.45 5.05
C PHE A 178 -13.83 9.90 4.59
N PHE A 179 -13.99 10.39 3.35
CA PHE A 179 -15.28 10.92 2.90
C PHE A 179 -16.40 9.89 2.93
N PRO A 180 -16.18 8.60 2.63
CA PRO A 180 -17.27 7.64 2.76
C PRO A 180 -17.63 7.34 4.22
N LEU A 181 -16.67 7.36 5.15
CA LEU A 181 -16.97 7.32 6.58
C LEU A 181 -17.85 8.51 6.98
N ARG A 182 -17.49 9.72 6.54
CA ARG A 182 -18.29 10.94 6.79
C ARG A 182 -19.71 10.78 6.24
N ALA A 183 -19.83 10.43 4.96
CA ALA A 183 -21.11 10.23 4.28
C ALA A 183 -21.98 9.18 4.98
N PHE A 184 -21.39 8.10 5.50
CA PHE A 184 -22.13 7.11 6.27
C PHE A 184 -22.72 7.68 7.55
N LEU A 185 -21.97 8.51 8.28
CA LEU A 185 -22.47 9.15 9.50
C LEU A 185 -23.60 10.12 9.17
N GLU A 186 -23.40 10.99 8.18
CA GLU A 186 -24.40 11.96 7.68
C GLU A 186 -25.69 11.26 7.25
N ASN A 187 -25.59 10.22 6.42
CA ASN A 187 -26.74 9.46 5.93
C ASN A 187 -27.51 8.70 7.02
N ASN A 188 -26.91 8.52 8.21
CA ASN A 188 -27.55 7.88 9.36
C ASN A 188 -28.05 8.89 10.40
N GLY A 189 -28.07 10.19 10.07
CA GLY A 189 -28.60 11.24 10.93
C GLY A 189 -27.62 11.71 12.02
N VAL A 190 -26.35 11.33 11.93
CA VAL A 190 -25.32 11.80 12.86
C VAL A 190 -24.92 13.22 12.45
N ASN A 191 -25.09 14.18 13.35
CA ASN A 191 -24.70 15.57 13.16
C ASN A 191 -23.60 16.02 14.14
N THR A 192 -23.30 15.22 15.17
CA THR A 192 -22.29 15.55 16.18
C THR A 192 -21.24 14.44 16.29
N VAL A 193 -19.96 14.81 16.29
CA VAL A 193 -18.83 13.88 16.50
C VAL A 193 -18.01 14.34 17.70
N ILE A 194 -18.00 13.54 18.75
CA ILE A 194 -17.18 13.76 19.95
C ILE A 194 -15.88 12.99 19.78
N THR A 195 -14.73 13.65 19.82
CA THR A 195 -13.42 13.03 19.59
C THR A 195 -12.53 13.09 20.82
N ALA A 196 -11.85 11.98 21.13
CA ALA A 196 -10.80 11.98 22.17
C ALA A 196 -9.40 12.24 21.61
N CYS A 197 -9.22 12.10 20.30
CA CYS A 197 -7.93 12.29 19.65
C CYS A 197 -7.92 13.65 18.95
N PRO A 198 -7.00 14.57 19.27
CA PRO A 198 -6.98 15.91 18.70
C PRO A 198 -6.62 15.89 17.20
N ASN A 199 -5.96 14.83 16.71
CA ASN A 199 -5.80 14.61 15.27
C ASN A 199 -7.14 14.28 14.59
N CYS A 200 -8.00 13.47 15.24
CA CYS A 200 -9.32 13.16 14.69
C CYS A 200 -10.20 14.41 14.72
N TYR A 201 -10.14 15.19 15.80
CA TYR A 201 -10.81 16.48 15.92
C TYR A 201 -10.50 17.38 14.71
N GLN A 202 -9.22 17.60 14.40
CA GLN A 202 -8.84 18.45 13.27
C GLN A 202 -9.29 17.91 11.91
N VAL A 203 -9.25 16.58 11.71
CA VAL A 203 -9.76 15.97 10.47
C VAL A 203 -11.26 16.21 10.32
N PHE A 204 -12.06 15.93 11.34
CA PHE A 204 -13.50 16.15 11.28
C PHE A 204 -13.84 17.64 11.15
N LYS A 205 -13.23 18.51 11.95
CA LYS A 205 -13.43 19.96 11.89
C LYS A 205 -13.15 20.53 10.49
N ARG A 206 -12.08 20.06 9.82
CA ARG A 206 -11.70 20.55 8.48
C ARG A 206 -12.51 19.92 7.34
N TYR A 207 -12.80 18.63 7.42
CA TYR A 207 -13.35 17.86 6.28
C TYR A 207 -14.81 17.42 6.46
N ALA A 208 -15.42 17.74 7.60
CA ALA A 208 -16.84 17.57 7.89
C ALA A 208 -17.41 18.82 8.60
N PRO A 209 -17.32 20.02 7.98
CA PRO A 209 -17.73 21.28 8.61
C PRO A 209 -19.24 21.33 8.95
N GLU A 210 -20.06 20.53 8.26
CA GLU A 210 -21.50 20.39 8.53
C GLU A 210 -21.78 19.59 9.80
N MET A 211 -20.79 18.87 10.34
CA MET A 211 -20.92 18.14 11.60
C MET A 211 -20.36 19.00 12.74
N ASN A 212 -21.09 19.04 13.86
CA ASN A 212 -20.61 19.61 15.10
C ASN A 212 -19.50 18.73 15.69
N CYS A 213 -18.24 19.09 15.44
CA CYS A 213 -17.08 18.38 15.96
C CYS A 213 -16.67 18.94 17.32
N ARG A 214 -16.77 18.11 18.36
CA ARG A 214 -16.42 18.46 19.75
C ARG A 214 -15.25 17.63 20.25
N SER A 215 -14.44 18.23 21.10
CA SER A 215 -13.44 17.50 21.88
C SER A 215 -14.14 16.80 23.05
N VAL A 216 -13.65 15.63 23.47
CA VAL A 216 -14.21 14.98 24.66
C VAL A 216 -13.88 15.76 25.94
N TYR A 217 -12.80 16.56 25.91
CA TYR A 217 -12.33 17.28 27.10
C TYR A 217 -13.26 18.42 27.49
N GLU A 218 -13.77 19.18 26.52
CA GLU A 218 -14.83 20.18 26.77
C GLU A 218 -16.13 19.53 27.25
N VAL A 219 -16.44 18.31 26.81
CA VAL A 219 -17.64 17.59 27.24
C VAL A 219 -17.48 17.18 28.70
N LEU A 220 -16.38 16.50 29.02
CA LEU A 220 -16.06 16.07 30.39
C LEU A 220 -15.94 17.25 31.37
N ASP A 221 -15.46 18.40 30.89
CA ASP A 221 -15.33 19.58 31.74
C ASP A 221 -16.71 20.10 32.22
N THR A 222 -17.77 19.82 31.46
CA THR A 222 -19.14 20.19 31.83
C THR A 222 -19.92 19.10 32.57
N THR A 223 -19.35 17.89 32.73
CA THR A 223 -20.02 16.77 33.40
C THR A 223 -19.47 16.51 34.80
N ILE A 224 -20.25 15.80 35.63
CA ILE A 224 -19.75 15.28 36.90
C ILE A 224 -18.74 14.19 36.59
N LEU A 225 -17.50 14.38 37.02
CA LEU A 225 -16.45 13.41 36.75
C LEU A 225 -16.64 12.13 37.59
N PRO A 226 -16.13 10.97 37.13
CA PRO A 226 -16.24 9.72 37.87
C PRO A 226 -15.62 9.83 39.26
N SER A 227 -16.20 9.11 40.23
CA SER A 227 -15.64 8.99 41.57
C SER A 227 -14.21 8.46 41.52
N ARG A 228 -13.33 9.09 42.29
CA ARG A 228 -11.88 8.85 42.31
C ARG A 228 -11.31 9.23 43.68
N PRO A 229 -10.18 8.65 44.07
CA PRO A 229 -9.49 9.06 45.29
C PRO A 229 -8.95 10.49 45.17
N ASP A 230 -8.97 11.21 46.30
CA ASP A 230 -8.29 12.50 46.40
C ASP A 230 -6.82 12.32 46.08
N THR A 231 -6.33 13.14 45.17
CA THR A 231 -4.96 13.05 44.67
C THR A 231 -4.35 14.44 44.64
N THR A 232 -3.16 14.59 45.21
CA THR A 232 -2.39 15.83 45.16
C THR A 232 -1.05 15.55 44.48
N GLY A 233 -0.50 16.58 43.84
CA GLY A 233 0.78 16.48 43.17
C GLY A 233 0.91 17.49 42.03
N THR A 234 2.14 17.67 41.59
CA THR A 234 2.48 18.63 40.53
C THR A 234 2.73 17.90 39.22
N ILE A 235 2.08 18.36 38.16
CA ILE A 235 2.27 17.86 36.79
C ILE A 235 2.58 19.02 35.85
N THR A 236 2.87 18.70 34.60
CA THR A 236 2.93 19.68 33.52
C THR A 236 2.15 19.22 32.31
N ILE A 237 1.59 20.14 31.53
CA ILE A 237 0.75 19.81 30.37
C ILE A 237 1.53 19.99 29.07
N HIS A 238 1.54 18.93 28.25
CA HIS A 238 1.93 19.02 26.85
C HIS A 238 0.70 19.13 25.95
N ASP A 239 0.44 20.35 25.49
CA ASP A 239 -0.53 20.65 24.44
C ASP A 239 -0.06 20.09 23.08
N PRO A 240 -0.78 19.14 22.47
CA PRO A 240 -0.49 18.62 21.13
C PRO A 240 -0.52 19.73 20.09
N CYS A 241 0.42 19.71 19.14
CA CYS A 241 0.55 20.77 18.15
C CYS A 241 -0.72 20.99 17.29
N VAL A 242 -1.53 19.95 17.09
CA VAL A 242 -2.76 20.01 16.29
C VAL A 242 -3.93 20.68 17.01
N SER A 243 -3.86 20.88 18.33
CA SER A 243 -4.87 21.65 19.09
C SER A 243 -4.47 23.10 19.32
N ARG A 244 -3.36 23.57 18.72
CA ARG A 244 -2.81 24.93 18.92
C ARG A 244 -3.85 26.04 18.75
N GLY A 245 -4.78 25.89 17.80
CA GLY A 245 -5.86 26.83 17.53
C GLY A 245 -7.11 26.69 18.42
N GLU A 246 -7.08 25.83 19.44
CA GLU A 246 -8.25 25.42 20.22
C GLU A 246 -8.13 25.83 21.71
N PRO A 247 -8.21 27.14 22.03
CA PRO A 247 -8.07 27.62 23.41
C PRO A 247 -9.11 27.00 24.37
N HIS A 248 -10.33 26.75 23.90
CA HIS A 248 -11.36 26.09 24.70
C HIS A 248 -10.96 24.67 25.13
N VAL A 249 -10.25 23.92 24.28
CA VAL A 249 -9.72 22.59 24.64
C VAL A 249 -8.56 22.73 25.64
N HIS A 250 -7.70 23.74 25.46
CA HIS A 250 -6.60 24.02 26.39
C HIS A 250 -7.10 24.28 27.81
N GLU A 251 -8.13 25.12 27.95
CA GLU A 251 -8.69 25.46 29.25
C GLU A 251 -9.50 24.31 29.85
N ALA A 252 -10.29 23.59 29.04
CA ALA A 252 -11.00 22.40 29.51
C ALA A 252 -10.05 21.34 30.08
N VAL A 253 -8.91 21.08 29.43
CA VAL A 253 -7.92 20.13 29.94
C VAL A 253 -7.35 20.58 31.28
N ARG A 254 -7.07 21.87 31.46
CA ARG A 254 -6.55 22.41 32.72
C ARG A 254 -7.59 22.36 33.83
N SER A 255 -8.82 22.76 33.54
CA SER A 255 -9.91 22.64 34.51
C SER A 255 -10.17 21.19 34.92
N LEU A 256 -10.03 20.22 34.01
CA LEU A 256 -10.07 18.80 34.35
C LEU A 256 -8.94 18.38 35.31
N ILE A 257 -7.72 18.89 35.13
CA ILE A 257 -6.60 18.64 36.05
C ILE A 257 -6.88 19.25 37.42
N ASP A 258 -7.38 20.49 37.47
CA ASP A 258 -7.73 21.17 38.72
C ASP A 258 -8.85 20.41 39.46
N LYS A 259 -9.87 19.92 38.74
CA LYS A 259 -10.96 19.10 39.31
C LYS A 259 -10.50 17.74 39.83
N VAL A 260 -9.34 17.25 39.40
CA VAL A 260 -8.71 16.02 39.93
C VAL A 260 -7.90 16.31 41.20
N GLY A 261 -7.59 17.58 41.50
CA GLY A 261 -6.81 17.99 42.67
C GLY A 261 -5.31 18.14 42.41
N LEU A 262 -4.89 18.15 41.14
CA LEU A 262 -3.50 18.28 40.75
C LEU A 262 -3.14 19.71 40.37
N GLU A 263 -1.92 20.13 40.70
CA GLU A 263 -1.38 21.43 40.31
C GLU A 263 -0.68 21.32 38.95
N CYS A 264 -1.07 22.16 37.99
CA CYS A 264 -0.38 22.25 36.71
C CYS A 264 0.67 23.36 36.72
N GLN A 265 1.95 22.98 36.76
CA GLN A 265 3.04 23.90 36.47
C GLN A 265 3.33 23.90 34.97
N GLU A 266 3.16 25.04 34.33
CA GLU A 266 3.35 25.17 32.88
C GLU A 266 4.82 25.01 32.47
N MET A 267 5.01 24.64 31.21
CA MET A 267 6.33 24.69 30.60
C MET A 267 6.50 26.02 29.84
N LYS A 268 7.75 26.41 29.57
CA LYS A 268 8.07 27.66 28.85
C LYS A 268 7.25 27.84 27.56
N ASN A 269 7.13 26.79 26.76
CA ASN A 269 6.28 26.74 25.58
C ASN A 269 5.03 25.90 25.85
N THR A 270 3.87 26.55 25.84
CA THR A 270 2.55 25.98 26.18
C THR A 270 1.47 26.51 25.24
N ARG A 271 0.28 25.89 25.19
CA ARG A 271 -0.87 26.31 24.35
C ARG A 271 -0.45 26.64 22.91
N LYS A 272 -0.70 27.88 22.46
CA LYS A 272 -0.41 28.37 21.11
C LYS A 272 1.08 28.31 20.74
N THR A 273 2.00 28.22 21.69
CA THR A 273 3.45 28.17 21.43
C THR A 273 4.07 26.82 21.76
N ALA A 274 3.28 25.80 22.12
CA ALA A 274 3.76 24.46 22.44
C ALA A 274 4.67 23.89 21.33
N LEU A 275 5.79 23.29 21.73
CA LEU A 275 6.74 22.66 20.80
C LEU A 275 6.23 21.28 20.33
N CYS A 276 6.72 20.81 19.18
CA CYS A 276 6.42 19.47 18.69
C CYS A 276 6.91 18.39 19.67
N CYS A 277 6.18 17.28 19.81
CA CYS A 277 6.61 16.09 20.55
C CYS A 277 7.54 15.16 19.76
N GLY A 278 7.87 15.51 18.51
CA GLY A 278 8.68 14.69 17.60
C GLY A 278 7.92 13.60 16.82
N GLU A 279 6.62 13.41 17.06
CA GLU A 279 5.81 12.45 16.29
C GLU A 279 5.14 13.06 15.05
N GLY A 280 4.91 14.38 15.06
CA GLY A 280 4.14 15.08 14.04
C GLY A 280 4.72 14.91 12.62
N GLY A 281 3.84 14.86 11.62
CA GLY A 281 4.22 14.75 10.21
C GLY A 281 4.97 13.46 9.86
N CYS A 282 4.99 12.46 10.75
CA CYS A 282 5.68 11.18 10.54
C CYS A 282 7.20 11.32 10.32
N VAL A 283 7.77 12.42 10.83
CA VAL A 283 9.18 12.81 10.61
C VAL A 283 10.14 11.75 11.12
N MET A 284 9.78 10.95 12.12
CA MET A 284 10.62 9.87 12.63
C MET A 284 11.06 8.88 11.54
N ALA A 285 10.24 8.66 10.51
CA ALA A 285 10.60 7.79 9.40
C ALA A 285 11.53 8.47 8.38
N GLU A 286 11.51 9.81 8.29
CA GLU A 286 12.31 10.59 7.33
C GLU A 286 13.62 11.10 7.92
N ASP A 287 13.53 11.80 9.05
CA ASP A 287 14.62 12.50 9.73
C ASP A 287 14.52 12.26 11.25
N LYS A 288 15.06 11.10 11.65
CA LYS A 288 15.07 10.64 13.05
C LYS A 288 15.75 11.63 13.98
N GLU A 289 16.86 12.24 13.56
CA GLU A 289 17.60 13.19 14.37
C GLU A 289 16.75 14.41 14.72
N LEU A 290 16.05 14.95 13.72
CA LEU A 290 15.15 16.08 13.92
C LEU A 290 13.97 15.72 14.83
N ALA A 291 13.37 14.54 14.64
CA ALA A 291 12.30 14.05 15.50
C ALA A 291 12.75 13.89 16.97
N LEU A 292 13.94 13.33 17.20
CA LEU A 292 14.52 13.18 18.54
C LEU A 292 14.88 14.53 19.17
N SER A 293 15.38 15.50 18.38
CA SER A 293 15.69 16.84 18.88
C SER A 293 14.46 17.55 19.47
N TRP A 294 13.28 17.33 18.88
CA TRP A 294 12.03 17.85 19.41
C TRP A 294 11.62 17.20 20.73
N ARG A 295 11.79 15.88 20.84
CA ARG A 295 11.52 15.13 22.07
C ARG A 295 12.40 15.60 23.21
N GLN A 296 13.71 15.73 22.98
CA GLN A 296 14.65 16.20 23.99
C GLN A 296 14.29 17.59 24.48
N ARG A 297 14.11 18.56 23.57
CA ARG A 297 13.71 19.93 23.94
C ARG A 297 12.42 19.97 24.74
N ARG A 298 11.51 19.03 24.49
CA ARG A 298 10.24 18.94 25.22
C ARG A 298 10.42 18.36 26.62
N ALA A 299 11.27 17.34 26.75
CA ALA A 299 11.66 16.75 28.04
C ALA A 299 12.42 17.75 28.91
N ASP A 300 13.36 18.51 28.34
CA ASP A 300 14.12 19.55 29.05
C ASP A 300 13.20 20.59 29.69
N GLN A 301 12.20 21.06 28.94
CA GLN A 301 11.24 22.02 29.47
C GLN A 301 10.22 21.42 30.44
N ALA A 302 10.03 20.10 30.43
CA ALA A 302 9.22 19.42 31.43
C ALA A 302 9.93 19.34 32.78
N ASP A 303 11.26 19.45 32.79
CA ASP A 303 12.08 19.50 34.00
C ASP A 303 11.74 18.37 34.98
N GLN A 304 11.77 17.13 34.48
CA GLN A 304 11.48 15.90 35.22
C GLN A 304 10.05 15.79 35.81
N ARG A 305 9.17 16.77 35.59
CA ARG A 305 7.74 16.68 35.96
C ARG A 305 7.03 15.67 35.06
N LEU A 306 5.96 15.06 35.60
CA LEU A 306 5.10 14.19 34.81
C LEU A 306 4.41 15.01 33.72
N VAL A 307 4.63 14.63 32.47
CA VAL A 307 4.01 15.27 31.31
C VAL A 307 2.65 14.64 31.05
N VAL A 308 1.59 15.41 31.24
CA VAL A 308 0.22 15.03 30.88
C VAL A 308 -0.08 15.54 29.48
N SER A 309 -0.51 14.67 28.58
CA SER A 309 -0.99 15.07 27.26
C SER A 309 -2.33 14.44 26.93
N TYR A 310 -3.07 15.08 26.05
CA TYR A 310 -4.35 14.60 25.54
C TYR A 310 -4.25 14.08 24.10
N CYS A 311 -3.04 13.67 23.71
CA CYS A 311 -2.78 12.91 22.49
C CYS A 311 -1.99 11.65 22.81
N ALA A 312 -2.58 10.47 22.57
CA ALA A 312 -1.91 9.19 22.77
C ALA A 312 -0.57 9.08 22.01
N GLY A 313 -0.47 9.68 20.82
CA GLY A 313 0.78 9.73 20.05
C GLY A 313 1.86 10.59 20.70
N CYS A 314 1.49 11.74 21.29
CA CYS A 314 2.45 12.55 22.04
C CYS A 314 2.97 11.82 23.28
N VAL A 315 2.08 11.13 24.01
CA VAL A 315 2.48 10.32 25.17
C VAL A 315 3.46 9.23 24.76
N ASP A 316 3.16 8.48 23.69
CA ASP A 316 4.04 7.43 23.19
C ASP A 316 5.41 7.98 22.73
N ALA A 317 5.43 9.16 22.11
CA ALA A 317 6.64 9.77 21.60
C ALA A 317 7.55 10.37 22.68
N LEU A 318 6.97 10.87 23.78
CA LEU A 318 7.71 11.51 24.87
C LEU A 318 8.22 10.52 25.92
N ARG A 319 7.55 9.37 26.10
CA ARG A 319 7.93 8.34 27.09
C ARG A 319 9.40 7.92 27.11
N PRO A 320 10.14 7.88 25.98
CA PRO A 320 11.57 7.58 26.02
C PRO A 320 12.43 8.60 26.76
N GLU A 321 12.05 9.88 26.76
CA GLU A 321 12.85 10.99 27.32
C GLU A 321 12.21 11.65 28.55
N ALA A 322 10.92 11.42 28.79
CA ALA A 322 10.19 12.00 29.91
C ALA A 322 9.09 11.04 30.41
N SER A 323 8.77 11.14 31.71
CA SER A 323 7.57 10.49 32.24
C SER A 323 6.33 11.13 31.62
N ALA A 324 5.48 10.34 30.95
CA ALA A 324 4.30 10.86 30.28
C ALA A 324 3.05 9.98 30.45
N SER A 325 1.94 10.64 30.75
CA SER A 325 0.62 10.04 30.97
C SER A 325 -0.45 10.73 30.12
N HIS A 326 -1.55 10.04 29.87
CA HIS A 326 -2.66 10.63 29.12
C HIS A 326 -3.65 11.29 30.09
N VAL A 327 -4.24 12.42 29.70
CA VAL A 327 -5.22 13.12 30.57
C VAL A 327 -6.38 12.22 31.01
N LEU A 328 -6.83 11.31 30.15
CA LEU A 328 -7.90 10.37 30.50
C LEU A 328 -7.47 9.34 31.54
N ASP A 329 -6.18 8.98 31.60
CA ASP A 329 -5.66 8.12 32.66
C ASP A 329 -5.73 8.91 33.98
N ILE A 330 -5.33 10.18 33.98
CA ILE A 330 -5.37 11.07 35.15
C ILE A 330 -6.81 11.29 35.65
N VAL A 331 -7.76 11.53 34.74
CA VAL A 331 -9.15 11.85 35.10
C VAL A 331 -9.90 10.65 35.71
N PHE A 332 -9.61 9.43 35.22
CA PHE A 332 -10.34 8.21 35.62
C PHE A 332 -9.58 7.33 36.63
N ASP A 333 -8.25 7.43 36.71
CA ASP A 333 -7.41 6.65 37.64
C ASP A 333 -6.11 7.40 37.96
N PRO A 334 -6.20 8.51 38.71
CA PRO A 334 -5.07 9.40 38.96
C PRO A 334 -3.91 8.71 39.70
N LEU A 335 -4.19 7.84 40.67
CA LEU A 335 -3.14 7.16 41.44
C LEU A 335 -2.22 6.31 40.57
N THR A 336 -2.80 5.50 39.67
CA THR A 336 -2.01 4.70 38.73
C THR A 336 -1.37 5.58 37.65
N ALA A 337 -2.07 6.64 37.23
CA ALA A 337 -1.60 7.54 36.18
C ALA A 337 -0.39 8.39 36.58
N LEU A 338 -0.18 8.62 37.88
CA LEU A 338 1.00 9.31 38.43
C LEU A 338 2.26 8.42 38.53
N ASP A 339 2.14 7.10 38.32
CA ASP A 339 3.30 6.22 38.27
C ASP A 339 4.21 6.58 37.08
N ARG A 340 5.44 6.98 37.38
CA ARG A 340 6.46 7.36 36.40
C ARG A 340 6.97 6.18 35.56
N LYS A 341 6.67 4.93 35.92
CA LYS A 341 7.16 3.72 35.23
C LYS A 341 6.26 3.20 34.11
N GLN A 342 5.20 3.93 33.74
CA GLN A 342 4.28 3.46 32.71
C GLN A 342 4.95 3.27 31.34
N LYS A 343 4.72 2.10 30.75
CA LYS A 343 5.19 1.76 29.40
C LYS A 343 4.06 1.77 28.39
N SER A 344 4.39 2.13 27.15
CA SER A 344 3.48 1.99 26.03
C SER A 344 3.35 0.54 25.61
N PRO A 345 2.12 0.03 25.35
CA PRO A 345 1.97 -1.32 24.86
C PRO A 345 2.62 -1.47 23.49
N GLY A 346 3.26 -2.62 23.26
CA GLY A 346 3.84 -2.96 21.96
C GLY A 346 2.78 -3.15 20.87
N SER A 347 3.20 -3.16 19.61
CA SER A 347 2.31 -3.18 18.44
C SER A 347 1.31 -4.33 18.45
N LEU A 348 1.74 -5.56 18.79
CA LEU A 348 0.86 -6.73 18.84
C LEU A 348 -0.26 -6.55 19.87
N LYS A 349 0.11 -6.11 21.08
CA LYS A 349 -0.85 -5.84 22.16
C LYS A 349 -1.83 -4.74 21.77
N ARG A 350 -1.39 -3.70 21.06
CA ARG A 350 -2.29 -2.65 20.54
C ARG A 350 -3.35 -3.21 19.59
N TYR A 351 -2.98 -4.11 18.69
CA TYR A 351 -3.96 -4.75 17.81
C TYR A 351 -4.93 -5.64 18.60
N MET A 352 -4.43 -6.44 19.54
CA MET A 352 -5.30 -7.26 20.41
C MET A 352 -6.29 -6.40 21.20
N ASN A 353 -5.81 -5.31 21.81
CA ASN A 353 -6.62 -4.35 22.57
C ASN A 353 -7.78 -3.80 21.71
N ARG A 354 -7.50 -3.39 20.47
CA ARG A 354 -8.53 -2.89 19.54
C ARG A 354 -9.57 -3.95 19.19
N LEU A 355 -9.15 -5.20 18.98
CA LEU A 355 -10.07 -6.31 18.69
C LEU A 355 -10.94 -6.66 19.89
N GLN A 356 -10.36 -6.67 21.09
CA GLN A 356 -11.09 -6.91 22.34
C GLN A 356 -12.14 -5.81 22.59
N LEU A 357 -11.75 -4.54 22.46
CA LEU A 357 -12.66 -3.41 22.60
C LEU A 357 -13.81 -3.48 21.59
N LYS A 358 -13.52 -3.81 20.33
CA LYS A 358 -14.56 -4.04 19.33
C LYS A 358 -15.49 -5.20 19.70
N LYS A 359 -14.96 -6.33 20.17
CA LYS A 359 -15.78 -7.47 20.59
C LYS A 359 -16.71 -7.07 21.73
N ARG A 360 -16.21 -6.29 22.69
CA ARG A 360 -16.98 -5.73 23.80
C ARG A 360 -18.10 -4.81 23.30
N ALA A 361 -17.78 -3.85 22.43
CA ALA A 361 -18.75 -2.96 21.79
C ALA A 361 -19.88 -3.72 21.07
N ARG A 362 -19.53 -4.72 20.25
CA ARG A 362 -20.52 -5.53 19.51
C ARG A 362 -21.48 -6.30 20.41
N LYS A 363 -21.01 -6.70 21.59
CA LYS A 363 -21.80 -7.44 22.59
C LYS A 363 -22.68 -6.51 23.42
N GLN A 364 -22.19 -5.33 23.80
CA GLN A 364 -22.82 -4.48 24.82
C GLN A 364 -23.59 -3.27 24.27
N ILE A 365 -23.46 -2.95 22.97
CA ILE A 365 -24.19 -1.84 22.35
C ILE A 365 -25.32 -2.39 21.50
N ALA A 366 -26.56 -2.16 21.95
CA ALA A 366 -27.76 -2.35 21.14
C ALA A 366 -27.74 -1.31 20.01
N CYS A 367 -27.83 -1.78 18.76
CA CYS A 367 -27.67 -0.91 17.58
C CYS A 367 -28.89 -1.04 16.68
N ARG A 368 -29.40 0.10 16.19
CA ARG A 368 -30.29 0.14 15.03
C ARG A 368 -29.49 -0.11 13.75
N VAL A 369 -28.32 0.53 13.64
CA VAL A 369 -27.44 0.40 12.48
C VAL A 369 -26.06 -0.07 12.95
N ARG A 370 -25.57 -1.10 12.27
CA ARG A 370 -24.20 -1.60 12.43
C ARG A 370 -23.46 -1.39 11.12
N GLY A 371 -22.31 -0.74 11.19
CA GLY A 371 -21.44 -0.47 10.06
C GLY A 371 -20.00 -0.87 10.30
N ASP A 372 -19.21 -0.81 9.24
CA ASP A 372 -17.76 -0.81 9.26
C ASP A 372 -17.23 -0.18 7.96
N ARG A 373 -15.91 -0.03 7.83
CA ARG A 373 -15.31 0.68 6.70
C ARG A 373 -15.65 0.07 5.34
N ARG A 374 -15.91 -1.24 5.23
CA ARG A 374 -16.27 -1.86 3.93
C ARG A 374 -17.64 -1.43 3.45
N MET A 375 -18.53 -1.06 4.35
CA MET A 375 -19.86 -0.55 3.97
C MET A 375 -19.81 0.89 3.46
N THR A 376 -18.68 1.57 3.68
CA THR A 376 -18.49 2.96 3.27
C THR A 376 -17.59 3.06 2.07
N THR A 377 -16.54 2.25 1.97
CA THR A 377 -15.71 2.20 0.75
C THR A 377 -16.41 1.37 -0.33
N THR A 378 -16.48 1.89 -1.55
CA THR A 378 -16.80 1.10 -2.75
C THR A 378 -15.69 0.06 -2.95
N GLU A 379 -15.76 -1.07 -2.25
CA GLU A 379 -14.83 -2.18 -2.50
C GLU A 379 -15.06 -2.64 -3.95
N GLN A 380 -14.11 -2.34 -4.83
CA GLN A 380 -13.91 -3.15 -6.03
C GLN A 380 -13.82 -4.61 -5.55
N LYS A 381 -14.82 -5.42 -5.88
CA LYS A 381 -14.93 -6.84 -5.50
C LYS A 381 -13.59 -7.55 -5.66
N LYS A 382 -12.88 -7.81 -4.55
CA LYS A 382 -11.79 -8.79 -4.53
C LYS A 382 -12.38 -10.17 -4.78
N LYS A 383 -12.15 -10.72 -5.98
CA LYS A 383 -12.49 -12.10 -6.31
C LYS A 383 -11.82 -13.04 -5.29
N SER A 384 -12.60 -14.00 -4.78
CA SER A 384 -12.21 -14.96 -3.76
C SER A 384 -10.95 -15.75 -4.17
N ARG A 385 -9.94 -15.73 -3.30
CA ARG A 385 -8.65 -16.41 -3.44
C ARG A 385 -8.73 -17.94 -3.27
N LEU A 386 -9.89 -18.49 -2.94
CA LEU A 386 -10.04 -19.91 -2.63
C LEU A 386 -9.93 -20.79 -3.89
N GLY A 387 -10.51 -20.35 -5.02
CA GLY A 387 -10.43 -21.07 -6.29
C GLY A 387 -9.01 -21.14 -6.85
N GLN A 388 -8.21 -20.08 -6.66
CA GLN A 388 -6.82 -20.02 -7.14
C GLN A 388 -5.90 -20.97 -6.37
N VAL A 389 -6.10 -21.09 -5.05
CA VAL A 389 -5.33 -22.03 -4.21
C VAL A 389 -5.69 -23.47 -4.53
N ILE A 390 -6.97 -23.77 -4.77
CA ILE A 390 -7.42 -25.13 -5.12
C ILE A 390 -6.88 -25.55 -6.49
N VAL A 391 -6.96 -24.67 -7.50
CA VAL A 391 -6.45 -24.98 -8.85
C VAL A 391 -4.93 -25.16 -8.86
N LEU A 392 -4.19 -24.32 -8.12
CA LEU A 392 -2.73 -24.45 -8.01
C LEU A 392 -2.34 -25.74 -7.26
N ALA A 393 -3.07 -26.10 -6.20
CA ALA A 393 -2.86 -27.35 -5.47
C ALA A 393 -3.18 -28.58 -6.34
N LEU A 394 -4.23 -28.54 -7.16
CA LEU A 394 -4.57 -29.61 -8.10
C LEU A 394 -3.54 -29.76 -9.23
N LEU A 395 -3.01 -28.64 -9.74
CA LEU A 395 -1.92 -28.65 -10.74
C LEU A 395 -0.62 -29.23 -10.16
N ILE A 396 -0.24 -28.83 -8.95
CA ILE A 396 0.93 -29.37 -8.25
C ILE A 396 0.73 -30.85 -7.95
N ALA A 397 -0.45 -31.25 -7.46
CA ALA A 397 -0.78 -32.65 -7.23
C ALA A 397 -0.71 -33.48 -8.51
N ALA A 398 -1.28 -33.01 -9.63
CA ALA A 398 -1.22 -33.68 -10.91
C ALA A 398 0.22 -33.89 -11.41
N ILE A 399 1.09 -32.87 -11.28
CA ILE A 399 2.51 -32.94 -11.66
C ILE A 399 3.27 -33.93 -10.77
N VAL A 400 3.01 -33.92 -9.45
CA VAL A 400 3.63 -34.85 -8.49
C VAL A 400 3.17 -36.28 -8.76
N THR A 401 1.87 -36.50 -9.00
CA THR A 401 1.32 -37.82 -9.34
C THR A 401 1.90 -38.34 -10.67
N LEU A 402 2.04 -37.50 -11.70
CA LEU A 402 2.66 -37.88 -12.97
C LEU A 402 4.13 -38.31 -12.82
N LYS A 403 4.88 -37.66 -11.92
CA LYS A 403 6.27 -38.03 -11.62
C LYS A 403 6.39 -39.28 -10.75
N MET A 404 5.48 -39.47 -9.79
CA MET A 404 5.52 -40.63 -8.88
C MET A 404 5.01 -41.92 -9.52
N THR A 405 4.13 -41.84 -10.51
CA THR A 405 3.53 -43.02 -11.18
C THR A 405 4.38 -43.61 -12.30
N GLY A 406 5.53 -43.01 -12.64
CA GLY A 406 6.36 -43.46 -13.77
C GLY A 406 5.71 -43.24 -15.14
N ALA A 407 4.59 -42.51 -15.23
CA ALA A 407 3.95 -42.16 -16.50
C ALA A 407 4.87 -41.31 -17.42
N ALA A 408 5.89 -40.66 -16.84
CA ALA A 408 6.96 -40.02 -17.60
C ALA A 408 7.81 -41.00 -18.42
N ASP A 409 7.87 -42.28 -18.04
CA ASP A 409 8.59 -43.32 -18.78
C ASP A 409 7.81 -43.82 -20.01
N TYR A 410 6.50 -43.55 -20.08
CA TYR A 410 5.68 -43.76 -21.29
C TYR A 410 5.84 -42.63 -22.33
N LEU A 411 6.50 -41.52 -21.99
CA LEU A 411 6.88 -40.45 -22.92
C LEU A 411 8.17 -40.78 -23.70
N GLN A 412 8.63 -42.03 -23.68
CA GLN A 412 9.68 -42.50 -24.57
C GLN A 412 9.21 -42.35 -26.04
N PRO A 413 10.02 -41.73 -26.93
CA PRO A 413 9.62 -41.40 -28.30
C PRO A 413 9.06 -42.59 -29.10
N GLU A 414 9.58 -43.81 -28.85
CA GLU A 414 9.21 -45.02 -29.58
C GLU A 414 7.80 -45.53 -29.21
N LYS A 415 7.48 -45.64 -27.91
CA LYS A 415 6.15 -46.08 -27.46
C LYS A 415 5.04 -45.08 -27.80
N LEU A 416 5.35 -43.78 -27.74
CA LEU A 416 4.42 -42.72 -28.10
C LEU A 416 4.16 -42.72 -29.62
N ARG A 417 5.17 -43.02 -30.43
CA ARG A 417 5.04 -43.18 -31.87
C ARG A 417 4.10 -44.32 -32.23
N ASP A 418 4.31 -45.50 -31.67
CA ASP A 418 3.52 -46.69 -32.00
C ASP A 418 2.07 -46.54 -31.53
N TRP A 419 1.86 -45.92 -30.37
CA TRP A 419 0.51 -45.63 -29.87
C TRP A 419 -0.24 -44.63 -30.75
N ILE A 420 0.39 -43.51 -31.12
CA ILE A 420 -0.25 -42.51 -31.98
C ILE A 420 -0.51 -43.09 -33.37
N ALA A 421 0.45 -43.82 -33.95
CA ALA A 421 0.27 -44.48 -35.24
C ALA A 421 -0.87 -45.52 -35.21
N GLY A 422 -1.03 -46.25 -34.10
CA GLY A 422 -2.10 -47.25 -33.91
C GLY A 422 -3.53 -46.66 -33.84
N THR A 423 -3.68 -45.35 -33.65
CA THR A 423 -5.01 -44.68 -33.61
C THR A 423 -5.59 -44.34 -34.98
N GLY A 424 -4.84 -44.61 -36.07
CA GLY A 424 -5.31 -44.46 -37.45
C GLY A 424 -5.76 -43.03 -37.77
N PHE A 425 -7.02 -42.87 -38.18
CA PHE A 425 -7.59 -41.57 -38.61
C PHE A 425 -7.50 -40.46 -37.54
N TRP A 426 -7.54 -40.82 -36.25
CA TRP A 426 -7.52 -39.84 -35.14
C TRP A 426 -6.11 -39.37 -34.75
N ALA A 427 -5.06 -39.96 -35.33
CA ALA A 427 -3.67 -39.67 -34.98
C ALA A 427 -3.30 -38.17 -35.04
N PRO A 428 -3.72 -37.38 -36.06
CA PRO A 428 -3.43 -35.95 -36.10
C PRO A 428 -4.07 -35.15 -34.97
N LEU A 429 -5.34 -35.47 -34.63
CA LEU A 429 -6.07 -34.76 -33.59
C LEU A 429 -5.47 -35.04 -32.21
N ILE A 430 -5.18 -36.31 -31.93
CA ILE A 430 -4.55 -36.74 -30.68
C ILE A 430 -3.17 -36.10 -30.52
N PHE A 431 -2.38 -36.07 -31.59
CA PHE A 431 -1.08 -35.40 -31.61
C PHE A 431 -1.20 -33.89 -31.29
N MET A 432 -2.13 -33.18 -31.91
CA MET A 432 -2.34 -31.75 -31.66
C MET A 432 -2.80 -31.47 -30.23
N VAL A 433 -3.65 -32.33 -29.65
CA VAL A 433 -4.10 -32.20 -28.25
C VAL A 433 -2.94 -32.43 -27.29
N LEU A 434 -2.14 -33.46 -27.51
CA LEU A 434 -0.93 -33.74 -26.72
C LEU A 434 0.06 -32.57 -26.78
N TYR A 435 0.30 -32.05 -27.99
CA TYR A 435 1.17 -30.88 -28.17
C TYR A 435 0.61 -29.64 -27.49
N THR A 436 -0.70 -29.42 -27.51
CA THR A 436 -1.35 -28.29 -26.84
C THR A 436 -1.20 -28.37 -25.31
N ALA A 437 -1.29 -29.56 -24.72
CA ALA A 437 -1.15 -29.76 -23.28
C ALA A 437 0.31 -29.66 -22.80
N ALA A 438 1.27 -30.03 -23.64
CA ALA A 438 2.69 -30.14 -23.26
C ALA A 438 3.28 -28.85 -22.65
N PRO A 439 3.11 -27.65 -23.23
CA PRO A 439 3.65 -26.41 -22.64
C PRO A 439 3.00 -26.05 -21.31
N ALA A 440 1.70 -26.37 -21.13
CA ALA A 440 1.01 -26.15 -19.88
C ALA A 440 1.57 -27.03 -18.75
N LEU A 441 1.98 -28.26 -19.09
CA LEU A 441 2.58 -29.23 -18.17
C LEU A 441 4.11 -29.14 -18.06
N PHE A 442 4.73 -28.10 -18.64
CA PHE A 442 6.19 -27.93 -18.71
C PHE A 442 6.95 -29.09 -19.39
N LEU A 443 6.28 -29.86 -20.26
CA LEU A 443 6.91 -30.90 -21.05
C LEU A 443 7.76 -30.31 -22.19
N PRO A 444 8.89 -30.93 -22.56
CA PRO A 444 9.73 -30.44 -23.66
C PRO A 444 9.01 -30.63 -25.01
N GLY A 445 8.95 -29.58 -25.83
CA GLY A 445 8.28 -29.62 -27.14
C GLY A 445 9.08 -30.29 -28.26
N LEU A 446 10.41 -30.37 -28.14
CA LEU A 446 11.30 -30.90 -29.17
C LEU A 446 11.03 -32.38 -29.51
N PRO A 447 10.81 -33.31 -28.55
CA PRO A 447 10.41 -34.68 -28.85
C PRO A 447 9.12 -34.78 -29.67
N LEU A 448 8.13 -33.93 -29.35
CA LEU A 448 6.86 -33.91 -30.08
C LEU A 448 7.02 -33.35 -31.50
N THR A 449 7.88 -32.34 -31.69
CA THR A 449 8.19 -31.81 -33.03
C THR A 449 8.86 -32.86 -33.92
N ILE A 450 9.82 -33.61 -33.37
CA ILE A 450 10.48 -34.71 -34.10
C ILE A 450 9.46 -35.80 -34.46
N LEU A 451 8.60 -36.16 -33.51
CA LEU A 451 7.55 -37.15 -33.72
C LEU A 451 6.57 -36.73 -34.82
N GLY A 452 6.21 -35.44 -34.88
CA GLY A 452 5.36 -34.89 -35.91
C GLY A 452 5.91 -35.06 -37.33
N GLY A 453 7.22 -34.88 -37.52
CA GLY A 453 7.86 -35.11 -38.82
C GLY A 453 7.99 -36.58 -39.19
N ILE A 454 8.27 -37.45 -38.22
CA ILE A 454 8.37 -38.91 -38.44
C ILE A 454 6.99 -39.51 -38.78
N LEU A 455 5.91 -39.06 -38.13
CA LEU A 455 4.57 -39.65 -38.30
C LEU A 455 3.80 -39.09 -39.49
N PHE A 456 3.88 -37.79 -39.75
CA PHE A 456 2.99 -37.10 -40.70
C PHE A 456 3.75 -36.52 -41.91
N GLY A 457 5.06 -36.70 -41.99
CA GLY A 457 5.88 -36.22 -43.08
C GLY A 457 6.08 -34.69 -43.09
N PRO A 458 6.75 -34.15 -44.13
CA PRO A 458 7.25 -32.78 -44.13
C PRO A 458 6.14 -31.72 -44.19
N PHE A 459 5.05 -31.97 -44.92
CA PHE A 459 3.96 -31.00 -45.08
C PHE A 459 2.96 -31.05 -43.91
N TRP A 460 2.32 -32.22 -43.71
CA TRP A 460 1.31 -32.37 -42.67
C TRP A 460 1.90 -32.34 -41.26
N GLY A 461 3.15 -32.79 -41.08
CA GLY A 461 3.89 -32.60 -39.83
C GLY A 461 3.99 -31.13 -39.45
N VAL A 462 4.32 -30.25 -40.40
CA VAL A 462 4.38 -28.79 -40.16
C VAL A 462 3.02 -28.25 -39.75
N VAL A 463 1.97 -28.57 -40.49
CA VAL A 463 0.61 -28.09 -40.22
C VAL A 463 0.14 -28.49 -38.81
N TYR A 464 0.27 -29.76 -38.44
CA TYR A 464 -0.19 -30.24 -37.13
C TYR A 464 0.68 -29.73 -35.99
N THR A 465 2.00 -29.67 -36.18
CA THR A 465 2.94 -29.23 -35.16
C THR A 465 2.82 -27.73 -34.89
N ILE A 466 2.74 -26.88 -35.92
CA ILE A 466 2.61 -25.43 -35.70
C ILE A 466 1.27 -25.08 -35.04
N THR A 467 0.20 -25.80 -35.41
CA THR A 467 -1.14 -25.61 -34.83
C THR A 467 -1.13 -26.01 -33.35
N GLY A 468 -0.63 -27.20 -33.02
CA GLY A 468 -0.51 -27.68 -31.64
C GLY A 468 0.44 -26.82 -30.78
N ALA A 469 1.58 -26.41 -31.34
CA ALA A 469 2.56 -25.57 -30.64
C ALA A 469 2.01 -24.16 -30.36
N THR A 470 1.30 -23.56 -31.32
CA THR A 470 0.67 -22.25 -31.15
C THR A 470 -0.48 -22.32 -30.16
N ALA A 471 -1.33 -23.35 -30.25
CA ALA A 471 -2.42 -23.57 -29.30
C ALA A 471 -1.88 -23.79 -27.88
N GLY A 472 -0.86 -24.62 -27.70
CA GLY A 472 -0.23 -24.84 -26.39
C GLY A 472 0.46 -23.60 -25.83
N ALA A 473 1.12 -22.82 -26.68
CA ALA A 473 1.68 -21.53 -26.30
C ALA A 473 0.59 -20.55 -25.84
N CYS A 474 -0.58 -20.56 -26.48
CA CYS A 474 -1.74 -19.76 -26.09
C CYS A 474 -2.34 -20.24 -24.76
N VAL A 475 -2.47 -21.55 -24.55
CA VAL A 475 -2.98 -22.10 -23.29
C VAL A 475 -2.06 -21.71 -22.13
N ALA A 476 -0.75 -21.97 -22.23
CA ALA A 476 0.21 -21.60 -21.18
C ALA A 476 0.20 -20.08 -20.90
N PHE A 477 0.10 -19.26 -21.95
CA PHE A 477 -0.03 -17.81 -21.82
C PHE A 477 -1.30 -17.39 -21.09
N LEU A 478 -2.45 -17.95 -21.44
CA LEU A 478 -3.74 -17.63 -20.81
C LEU A 478 -3.79 -18.11 -19.36
N VAL A 479 -3.21 -19.29 -19.08
CA VAL A 479 -3.01 -19.81 -17.72
C VAL A 479 -2.18 -18.81 -16.90
N ALA A 480 -1.02 -18.37 -17.39
CA ALA A 480 -0.23 -17.33 -16.71
C ALA A 480 -1.01 -16.03 -16.53
N ARG A 481 -1.74 -15.59 -17.55
CA ARG A 481 -2.46 -14.32 -17.57
C ARG A 481 -3.60 -14.27 -16.56
N TYR A 482 -4.40 -15.32 -16.48
CA TYR A 482 -5.58 -15.34 -15.63
C TYR A 482 -5.31 -15.90 -14.23
N LEU A 483 -4.28 -16.73 -14.05
CA LEU A 483 -3.95 -17.33 -12.75
C LEU A 483 -2.74 -16.68 -12.06
N GLY A 484 -1.74 -16.21 -12.80
CA GLY A 484 -0.45 -15.78 -12.24
C GLY A 484 -0.18 -14.26 -12.27
N ARG A 485 -0.74 -13.53 -13.23
CA ARG A 485 -0.40 -12.13 -13.51
C ARG A 485 -0.65 -11.19 -12.33
N ASP A 486 -1.81 -11.29 -11.70
CA ASP A 486 -2.17 -10.44 -10.56
C ASP A 486 -1.31 -10.73 -9.33
N TRP A 487 -0.88 -11.98 -9.14
CA TRP A 487 0.02 -12.38 -8.07
C TRP A 487 1.42 -11.77 -8.25
N ILE A 488 2.00 -11.88 -9.45
CA ILE A 488 3.36 -11.38 -9.76
C ILE A 488 3.38 -9.84 -9.82
N ARG A 489 2.36 -9.20 -10.39
CA ARG A 489 2.22 -7.74 -10.39
C ARG A 489 2.17 -7.16 -8.98
N SER A 490 1.57 -7.88 -8.02
CA SER A 490 1.54 -7.47 -6.61
C SER A 490 2.87 -7.58 -5.87
N LYS A 491 3.81 -8.39 -6.42
CA LYS A 491 5.13 -8.66 -5.84
C LYS A 491 6.26 -7.88 -6.54
N LEU A 492 6.09 -7.53 -7.82
CA LEU A 492 7.09 -6.84 -8.65
C LEU A 492 6.65 -5.39 -8.96
N THR A 493 6.54 -4.56 -7.92
CA THR A 493 6.19 -3.13 -8.03
C THR A 493 7.41 -2.21 -8.27
N ALA A 494 8.48 -2.73 -8.85
CA ALA A 494 9.66 -1.91 -9.15
C ALA A 494 9.45 -1.13 -10.46
N PRO A 495 9.90 0.14 -10.57
CA PRO A 495 9.74 0.96 -11.76
C PRO A 495 10.32 0.32 -13.03
N ARG A 496 11.42 -0.44 -12.91
CA ARG A 496 12.02 -1.19 -14.01
C ARG A 496 11.07 -2.21 -14.63
N TRP A 497 10.27 -2.89 -13.80
CA TRP A 497 9.26 -3.85 -14.26
C TRP A 497 8.06 -3.17 -14.89
N GLN A 498 7.63 -2.02 -14.36
CA GLN A 498 6.53 -1.24 -14.94
C GLN A 498 6.91 -0.65 -16.30
N LYS A 499 8.13 -0.08 -16.42
CA LYS A 499 8.66 0.39 -17.70
C LYS A 499 8.79 -0.74 -18.71
N LEU A 500 9.30 -1.91 -18.29
CA LEU A 500 9.37 -3.09 -19.15
C LEU A 500 7.97 -3.58 -19.57
N ASP A 501 6.99 -3.60 -18.66
CA ASP A 501 5.61 -4.00 -18.97
C ASP A 501 4.93 -3.00 -19.93
N GLU A 502 5.19 -1.70 -19.79
CA GLU A 502 4.74 -0.66 -20.72
C GLU A 502 5.40 -0.75 -22.10
N ASP A 503 6.72 -0.98 -22.15
CA ASP A 503 7.46 -1.13 -23.39
C ASP A 503 6.99 -2.38 -24.16
N VAL A 504 6.73 -3.48 -23.43
CA VAL A 504 6.12 -4.70 -23.97
C VAL A 504 4.64 -4.48 -24.34
N ALA A 505 3.91 -3.60 -23.66
CA ALA A 505 2.54 -3.26 -24.06
C ALA A 505 2.50 -2.52 -25.40
N ARG A 506 3.42 -1.56 -25.61
CA ARG A 506 3.47 -0.72 -26.83
C ARG A 506 4.07 -1.45 -28.03
N ASN A 507 5.16 -2.21 -27.83
CA ASN A 507 5.92 -2.86 -28.91
C ASN A 507 6.01 -4.40 -28.77
N GLY A 508 5.10 -5.03 -28.02
CA GLY A 508 5.21 -6.44 -27.62
C GLY A 508 5.36 -7.45 -28.74
N TRP A 509 4.79 -7.19 -29.93
CA TRP A 509 4.96 -8.08 -31.08
C TRP A 509 6.42 -8.17 -31.53
N LYS A 510 7.20 -7.08 -31.44
CA LYS A 510 8.64 -7.09 -31.78
C LYS A 510 9.43 -7.95 -30.80
N VAL A 511 9.09 -7.87 -29.52
CA VAL A 511 9.72 -8.66 -28.44
C VAL A 511 9.42 -10.14 -28.62
N VAL A 512 8.14 -10.49 -28.89
CA VAL A 512 7.76 -11.88 -29.18
C VAL A 512 8.48 -12.37 -30.44
N ALA A 513 8.44 -11.64 -31.54
CA ALA A 513 9.13 -12.02 -32.78
C ALA A 513 10.62 -12.29 -32.54
N PHE A 514 11.28 -11.39 -31.83
CA PHE A 514 12.69 -11.53 -31.49
C PHE A 514 12.98 -12.80 -30.68
N THR A 515 12.23 -13.03 -29.60
CA THR A 515 12.42 -14.21 -28.74
C THR A 515 12.02 -15.54 -29.39
N ARG A 516 11.19 -15.52 -30.44
CA ARG A 516 10.82 -16.73 -31.20
C ARG A 516 11.82 -17.08 -32.28
N LEU A 517 12.41 -16.07 -32.91
CA LEU A 517 13.45 -16.26 -33.93
C LEU A 517 14.82 -16.58 -33.30
N ILE A 518 15.07 -16.11 -32.09
CA ILE A 518 16.33 -16.38 -31.38
C ILE A 518 16.05 -17.22 -30.13
N PRO A 519 16.43 -18.52 -30.13
CA PRO A 519 16.13 -19.45 -29.04
C PRO A 519 17.06 -19.27 -27.83
N LEU A 520 17.14 -18.05 -27.27
CA LEU A 520 17.94 -17.76 -26.06
C LEU A 520 17.29 -18.30 -24.79
N PHE A 521 15.98 -18.50 -24.79
CA PHE A 521 15.21 -18.84 -23.61
C PHE A 521 14.32 -20.08 -23.85
N PRO A 522 14.07 -20.92 -22.82
CA PRO A 522 13.22 -22.09 -22.95
C PRO A 522 11.79 -21.72 -23.37
N PHE A 523 11.25 -22.47 -24.35
CA PHE A 523 9.91 -22.25 -24.91
C PHE A 523 8.81 -22.17 -23.84
N ASN A 524 8.83 -23.10 -22.88
CA ASN A 524 7.84 -23.15 -21.80
C ASN A 524 7.88 -21.88 -20.94
N LEU A 525 9.08 -21.46 -20.51
CA LEU A 525 9.25 -20.28 -19.65
C LEU A 525 8.81 -19.00 -20.35
N LEU A 526 9.11 -18.84 -21.64
CA LEU A 526 8.70 -17.68 -22.44
C LEU A 526 7.18 -17.53 -22.49
N ASN A 527 6.44 -18.63 -22.69
CA ASN A 527 4.98 -18.60 -22.81
C ASN A 527 4.32 -18.06 -21.52
N TYR A 528 4.79 -18.53 -20.37
CA TYR A 528 4.34 -18.04 -19.07
C TYR A 528 4.80 -16.59 -18.82
N ALA A 529 6.05 -16.26 -19.14
CA ALA A 529 6.58 -14.90 -18.98
C ALA A 529 5.76 -13.86 -19.75
N PHE A 530 5.43 -14.13 -21.03
CA PHE A 530 4.57 -13.24 -21.82
C PHE A 530 3.13 -13.19 -21.31
N GLY A 531 2.60 -14.27 -20.75
CA GLY A 531 1.27 -14.28 -20.13
C GLY A 531 1.17 -13.30 -18.96
N LEU A 532 2.28 -13.08 -18.25
CA LEU A 532 2.40 -12.16 -17.12
C LEU A 532 2.56 -10.69 -17.54
N THR A 533 2.95 -10.40 -18.79
CA THR A 533 3.06 -9.02 -19.31
C THR A 533 1.74 -8.51 -19.89
N ASN A 534 1.68 -7.24 -20.28
CA ASN A 534 0.51 -6.58 -20.85
C ASN A 534 0.36 -6.70 -22.37
N ILE A 535 1.07 -7.63 -23.01
CA ILE A 535 0.96 -7.83 -24.45
C ILE A 535 -0.44 -8.28 -24.87
N ARG A 536 -0.99 -7.73 -25.96
CA ARG A 536 -2.28 -8.16 -26.52
C ARG A 536 -2.20 -9.63 -26.94
N PHE A 537 -3.24 -10.41 -26.62
CA PHE A 537 -3.28 -11.84 -26.95
C PHE A 537 -3.15 -12.10 -28.46
N SER A 538 -3.81 -11.28 -29.29
CA SER A 538 -3.71 -11.38 -30.75
C SER A 538 -2.28 -11.17 -31.27
N HIS A 539 -1.56 -10.18 -30.72
CA HIS A 539 -0.15 -9.95 -31.08
C HIS A 539 0.70 -11.15 -30.67
N TYR A 540 0.51 -11.69 -29.47
CA TYR A 540 1.25 -12.87 -29.02
C TYR A 540 0.98 -14.12 -29.88
N ALA A 541 -0.30 -14.43 -30.15
CA ALA A 541 -0.71 -15.62 -30.89
C ALA A 541 -0.27 -15.56 -32.35
N LEU A 542 -0.56 -14.47 -33.06
CA LEU A 542 -0.24 -14.32 -34.48
C LEU A 542 1.28 -14.25 -34.70
N THR A 543 1.99 -13.48 -33.88
CA THR A 543 3.45 -13.40 -34.00
C THR A 543 4.12 -14.73 -33.64
N SER A 544 3.63 -15.46 -32.63
CA SER A 544 4.18 -16.79 -32.31
C SER A 544 3.97 -17.77 -33.47
N PHE A 545 2.79 -17.79 -34.09
CA PHE A 545 2.51 -18.63 -35.26
C PHE A 545 3.47 -18.33 -36.42
N ILE A 546 3.59 -17.05 -36.81
CA ILE A 546 4.42 -16.63 -37.96
C ILE A 546 5.91 -16.87 -37.68
N CYS A 547 6.40 -16.46 -36.51
CA CYS A 547 7.85 -16.50 -36.23
C CYS A 547 8.36 -17.89 -35.84
N MET A 548 7.50 -18.81 -35.40
CA MET A 548 7.89 -20.20 -35.16
C MET A 548 7.90 -21.04 -36.45
N LEU A 549 7.11 -20.66 -37.45
CA LEU A 549 6.93 -21.43 -38.67
C LEU A 549 8.24 -21.80 -39.39
N PRO A 550 9.22 -20.88 -39.60
CA PRO A 550 10.48 -21.23 -40.26
C PRO A 550 11.27 -22.31 -39.50
N ALA A 551 11.35 -22.19 -38.17
CA ALA A 551 12.02 -23.17 -37.33
C ALA A 551 11.28 -24.51 -37.35
N THR A 552 9.95 -24.50 -37.28
CA THR A 552 9.13 -25.70 -37.37
C THR A 552 9.33 -26.42 -38.70
N ILE A 553 9.34 -25.71 -39.83
CA ILE A 553 9.63 -26.29 -41.16
C ILE A 553 11.02 -26.93 -41.16
N ALA A 554 12.04 -26.23 -40.65
CA ALA A 554 13.41 -26.72 -40.65
C ALA A 554 13.56 -28.02 -39.83
N PHE A 555 13.05 -28.04 -38.59
CA PHE A 555 13.11 -29.22 -37.73
C PHE A 555 12.28 -30.38 -38.25
N ILE A 556 11.11 -30.11 -38.81
CA ILE A 556 10.24 -31.17 -39.33
C ILE A 556 10.81 -31.79 -40.59
N SER A 557 11.29 -30.98 -41.52
CA SER A 557 11.96 -31.47 -42.74
C SER A 557 13.20 -32.31 -42.41
N LEU A 558 13.94 -31.94 -41.37
CA LEU A 558 15.07 -32.72 -40.88
C LEU A 558 14.61 -34.06 -40.27
N SER A 559 13.57 -34.03 -39.43
CA SER A 559 13.08 -35.23 -38.74
C SER A 559 12.32 -36.21 -39.64
N SER A 560 11.60 -35.73 -40.65
CA SER A 560 10.91 -36.58 -41.62
C SER A 560 11.88 -37.39 -42.48
N SER A 561 13.07 -36.85 -42.73
CA SER A 561 14.11 -37.48 -43.55
C SER A 561 15.08 -38.35 -42.76
N LEU A 562 14.91 -38.45 -41.43
CA LEU A 562 15.83 -39.18 -40.56
C LEU A 562 15.90 -40.68 -40.91
N GLY A 563 14.78 -41.27 -41.32
CA GLY A 563 14.71 -42.68 -41.74
C GLY A 563 15.40 -42.98 -43.08
N GLU A 564 15.46 -42.02 -43.99
CA GLU A 564 16.15 -42.13 -45.29
C GLU A 564 17.65 -41.89 -45.15
N LEU A 565 18.04 -40.97 -44.26
CA LEU A 565 19.43 -40.69 -43.92
C LEU A 565 20.13 -41.91 -43.30
N ILE A 566 19.44 -42.64 -42.41
CA ILE A 566 19.96 -43.89 -41.81
C ILE A 566 20.19 -44.96 -42.89
N LYS A 567 19.47 -44.90 -44.00
CA LYS A 567 19.64 -45.78 -45.17
C LYS A 567 20.68 -45.25 -46.18
N GLY A 568 21.39 -44.17 -45.85
CA GLY A 568 22.45 -43.59 -46.66
C GLY A 568 21.97 -42.68 -47.80
N GLN A 569 20.68 -42.33 -47.86
CA GLN A 569 20.12 -41.47 -48.91
C GLN A 569 19.89 -40.05 -48.38
N VAL A 570 20.38 -39.05 -49.11
CA VAL A 570 20.20 -37.64 -48.78
C VAL A 570 19.02 -37.09 -49.57
N SER A 571 17.90 -36.84 -48.90
CA SER A 571 16.70 -36.28 -49.52
C SER A 571 16.78 -34.76 -49.67
N LYS A 572 15.98 -34.19 -50.57
CA LYS A 572 15.94 -32.73 -50.82
C LYS A 572 15.45 -31.98 -49.58
N GLU A 573 14.52 -32.60 -48.84
CA GLU A 573 13.94 -32.13 -47.59
C GLU A 573 14.99 -32.04 -46.48
N PHE A 574 15.94 -32.98 -46.45
CA PHE A 574 17.06 -32.98 -45.51
C PHE A 574 18.00 -31.80 -45.77
N ILE A 575 18.35 -31.54 -47.04
CA ILE A 575 19.20 -30.42 -47.45
C ILE A 575 18.52 -29.08 -47.12
N ILE A 576 17.23 -28.95 -47.45
CA ILE A 576 16.42 -27.75 -47.13
C ILE A 576 16.37 -27.53 -45.61
N GLY A 577 16.16 -28.59 -44.82
CA GLY A 577 16.20 -28.54 -43.36
C GLY A 577 17.52 -28.02 -42.82
N ILE A 578 18.66 -28.54 -43.30
CA ILE A 578 20.00 -28.10 -42.89
C ILE A 578 20.23 -26.63 -43.27
N ILE A 579 19.92 -26.23 -44.51
CA ILE A 579 20.09 -24.84 -44.97
C ILE A 579 19.29 -23.89 -44.09
N LEU A 580 18.03 -24.23 -43.77
CA LEU A 580 17.19 -23.42 -42.90
C LEU A 580 17.69 -23.37 -41.45
N VAL A 581 18.13 -24.48 -40.87
CA VAL A 581 18.72 -24.51 -39.52
C VAL A 581 19.99 -23.64 -39.47
N VAL A 582 20.87 -23.75 -40.46
CA VAL A 582 22.10 -22.94 -40.55
C VAL A 582 21.74 -21.47 -40.73
N ALA A 583 20.85 -21.13 -41.66
CA ALA A 583 20.41 -19.75 -41.89
C ALA A 583 19.78 -19.11 -40.63
N LEU A 584 18.92 -19.85 -39.93
CA LEU A 584 18.29 -19.41 -38.67
C LEU A 584 19.33 -19.26 -37.54
N SER A 585 20.35 -20.11 -37.49
CA SER A 585 21.43 -20.05 -36.48
C SER A 585 22.44 -18.92 -36.74
N LEU A 586 22.62 -18.50 -38.00
CA LEU A 586 23.49 -17.37 -38.38
C LEU A 586 22.82 -16.00 -38.19
N LEU A 587 21.48 -15.95 -38.18
CA LEU A 587 20.67 -14.73 -38.06
C LEU A 587 20.95 -13.91 -36.78
N PRO A 588 21.09 -14.52 -35.58
CA PRO A 588 21.49 -13.83 -34.35
C PRO A 588 22.90 -13.23 -34.42
N MET A 589 23.85 -13.94 -35.02
CA MET A 589 25.24 -13.50 -35.14
C MET A 589 25.36 -12.30 -36.09
N TRP A 590 24.65 -12.33 -37.22
CA TRP A 590 24.58 -11.21 -38.15
C TRP A 590 23.93 -9.97 -37.52
N TRP A 591 22.87 -10.15 -36.74
CA TRP A 591 22.20 -9.05 -36.05
C TRP A 591 23.06 -8.41 -34.96
N LYS A 592 23.79 -9.22 -34.18
CA LYS A 592 24.76 -8.75 -33.17
C LYS A 592 25.90 -7.94 -33.81
N LYS A 593 26.41 -8.39 -34.97
CA LYS A 593 27.46 -7.68 -35.73
C LYS A 593 26.99 -6.33 -36.28
N ARG A 594 25.72 -6.21 -36.68
CA ARG A 594 25.12 -4.92 -37.12
C ARG A 594 24.86 -3.95 -35.97
N GLN A 595 24.50 -4.42 -34.77
CA GLN A 595 24.33 -3.52 -33.61
C GLN A 595 25.67 -3.04 -33.03
N GLY A 596 26.73 -3.85 -33.11
CA GLY A 596 28.09 -3.44 -32.74
C GLY A 596 28.58 -2.24 -33.57
N LYS A 597 28.45 -2.32 -34.90
CA LYS A 597 28.83 -1.22 -35.82
C LYS A 597 28.06 0.09 -35.57
N ARG A 598 26.77 0.00 -35.20
CA ARG A 598 25.93 1.18 -34.93
C ARG A 598 26.25 1.90 -33.62
N ARG A 599 26.97 1.24 -32.69
CA ARG A 599 27.46 1.81 -31.42
C ARG A 599 28.87 2.41 -31.53
N GLU A 600 29.59 2.13 -32.61
CA GLU A 600 30.91 2.72 -32.91
C GLU A 600 30.79 3.99 -33.76
N GLU A 601 29.61 4.26 -34.34
CA GLU A 601 29.28 5.44 -35.16
C GLU A 601 28.48 6.53 -34.40
N GLN A 602 28.14 6.32 -33.12
CA GLN A 602 27.50 7.30 -32.22
C GLN A 602 28.43 7.61 -31.06
#